data_AF-A0A379U4F6-F1
#
_entry.id   AF-A0A379U4F6-F1
#
_cell.length_a   1.000
_cell.length_b   1.000
_cell.length_c   1.000
_cell.angle_alpha   90.00
_cell.angle_beta   90.00
_cell.angle_gamma   90.00
#
_symmetry.space_group_name_H-M   'P 1'
#
loop_
_entity.id
_entity.type
_entity.pdbx_description
1 polymer ?
#
loop_
_entity_poly.entity_id
_entity_poly.type
_entity_poly.pdbx_seq_one_letter_code
_entity_poly.pdbx_strand_id
1 'polypeptide(L)' 'MIDKSAFIHPTAIVEDGAVLGANVHIGPFCIVGPQVEIGEGTVLKSHVVVNGQTKIGRDNEIISLPPSAK' A
#
# COMPACT_ATOMS: atom_id res chain seq x y z
N MET A 1 10.32 -5.52 -4.70
CA MET A 1 10.41 -5.07 -6.11
C MET A 1 9.15 -4.30 -6.43
N ILE A 2 9.28 -3.05 -6.89
CA ILE A 2 8.15 -2.17 -7.20
C ILE A 2 7.96 -2.17 -8.73
N ASP A 3 6.77 -2.53 -9.21
CA ASP A 3 6.46 -2.47 -10.63
C ASP A 3 6.48 -1.02 -11.16
N LYS A 4 6.86 -0.83 -12.43
CA LYS A 4 6.98 0.50 -13.04
C LYS A 4 5.65 1.25 -13.18
N SER A 5 4.54 0.52 -13.19
CA SER A 5 3.19 1.08 -13.24
C SER A 5 2.60 1.36 -11.86
N ALA A 6 3.27 0.95 -10.78
CA ALA A 6 2.82 1.28 -9.43
C ALA A 6 3.00 2.78 -9.16
N PHE A 7 2.00 3.38 -8.53
CA PHE A 7 2.03 4.76 -8.11
C PHE A 7 2.29 4.82 -6.60
N ILE A 8 3.29 5.62 -6.21
CA ILE A 8 3.60 5.90 -4.81
C ILE A 8 3.48 7.40 -4.60
N HIS A 9 2.54 7.81 -3.73
CA HIS A 9 2.41 9.22 -3.38
C HIS A 9 3.71 9.74 -2.73
N PRO A 10 4.18 10.97 -3.02
CA PRO A 10 5.45 11.49 -2.49
C PRO A 10 5.56 11.52 -0.96
N THR A 11 4.43 11.53 -0.25
CA THR A 11 4.38 11.49 1.23
C THR A 11 4.23 10.10 1.81
N ALA A 12 4.05 9.08 0.98
CA ALA A 12 4.03 7.69 1.42
C ALA A 12 5.46 7.20 1.68
N ILE A 13 5.60 6.35 2.69
CA ILE A 13 6.85 5.70 3.04
C ILE A 13 6.72 4.23 2.63
N VAL A 14 7.55 3.82 1.67
CA VAL A 14 7.67 2.42 1.24
C VAL A 14 9.09 1.99 1.55
N GLU A 15 9.24 1.06 2.49
CA GLU A 15 10.56 0.59 2.92
C GLU A 15 11.18 -0.35 1.88
N ASP A 16 12.52 -0.33 1.79
CA ASP A 16 13.29 -1.18 0.89
C ASP A 16 13.02 -2.66 1.19
N GLY A 17 12.55 -3.39 0.17
CA GLY A 17 12.16 -4.80 0.28
C GLY A 17 10.70 -5.03 -0.07
N ALA A 18 9.84 -4.02 0.08
CA ALA A 18 8.43 -4.11 -0.28
C ALA A 18 8.24 -4.55 -1.75
N VAL A 19 7.22 -5.38 -1.98
CA VAL A 19 6.85 -5.88 -3.31
C VAL A 19 5.51 -5.30 -3.70
N LEU A 20 5.49 -4.47 -4.74
CA LEU A 20 4.27 -3.83 -5.26
C LEU A 20 4.04 -4.32 -6.69
N GLY A 21 2.89 -4.94 -6.93
CA GLY A 21 2.47 -5.39 -8.25
C GLY A 21 2.10 -4.24 -9.20
N ALA A 22 1.75 -4.60 -10.43
CA ALA A 22 1.33 -3.63 -11.44
C ALA A 22 0.10 -2.82 -11.00
N ASN A 23 0.01 -1.56 -11.41
CA ASN A 23 -1.11 -0.66 -11.14
C ASN A 23 -1.47 -0.50 -9.63
N VAL A 24 -0.59 -0.89 -8.71
CA VAL A 24 -0.79 -0.66 -7.27
C VAL A 24 -0.76 0.85 -7.00
N HIS A 25 -1.67 1.33 -6.17
CA HIS A 25 -1.76 2.74 -5.82
C HIS A 25 -1.56 2.94 -4.31
N ILE A 26 -0.46 3.57 -3.93
CA ILE A 26 -0.15 3.92 -2.55
C ILE A 26 -0.51 5.39 -2.32
N GLY A 27 -1.57 5.63 -1.56
CA GLY A 27 -2.08 6.95 -1.22
C GLY A 27 -1.21 7.73 -0.23
N PRO A 28 -1.58 8.98 0.08
CA PRO A 28 -0.81 9.86 0.95
C PRO A 28 -0.65 9.32 2.38
N PHE A 29 0.52 9.50 2.97
CA PHE A 29 0.81 9.13 4.36
C PHE A 29 0.67 7.64 4.68
N CYS A 30 0.68 6.79 3.65
CA CYS A 30 0.77 5.36 3.85
C CYS A 30 2.17 4.94 4.30
N ILE A 31 2.24 3.84 5.05
CA ILE A 31 3.49 3.19 5.44
C ILE A 31 3.42 1.73 5.01
N VAL A 32 4.38 1.29 4.21
CA VAL A 32 4.51 -0.08 3.72
C VAL A 32 5.87 -0.64 4.16
N GLY A 33 5.85 -1.68 4.99
CA GLY A 33 7.04 -2.33 5.51
C GLY A 33 7.81 -3.18 4.49
N PRO A 34 9.03 -3.62 4.82
CA PRO A 34 9.98 -4.21 3.87
C PRO A 34 9.66 -5.66 3.51
N GLN A 35 8.77 -6.32 4.25
CA GLN A 35 8.33 -7.71 4.03
C GLN A 35 6.88 -7.79 3.51
N VAL A 36 6.35 -6.67 3.04
CA VAL A 36 4.97 -6.57 2.55
C VAL A 36 4.92 -6.85 1.05
N GLU A 37 4.00 -7.71 0.64
CA GLU A 37 3.67 -7.97 -0.76
C GLU A 37 2.24 -7.49 -1.06
N ILE A 38 2.07 -6.64 -2.07
CA ILE A 38 0.78 -6.10 -2.50
C ILE A 38 0.54 -6.47 -3.95
N GLY A 39 -0.53 -7.22 -4.20
CA GLY A 39 -0.93 -7.67 -5.53
C GLY A 39 -1.44 -6.56 -6.44
N GLU A 40 -1.40 -6.83 -7.74
CA GLU A 40 -1.83 -5.93 -8.82
C GLU A 40 -3.19 -5.28 -8.58
N GLY A 41 -3.32 -4.00 -8.95
CA GLY A 41 -4.57 -3.25 -8.90
C GLY A 41 -5.03 -2.84 -7.50
N THR A 42 -4.33 -3.27 -6.44
CA THR A 42 -4.68 -2.91 -5.07
C THR A 42 -4.43 -1.42 -4.79
N VAL A 43 -5.36 -0.80 -4.09
CA VAL A 43 -5.34 0.61 -3.70
C VAL A 43 -5.31 0.74 -2.18
N LEU A 44 -4.26 1.39 -1.68
CA LEU A 44 -4.17 1.90 -0.32
C LEU A 44 -4.59 3.36 -0.34
N LYS A 45 -5.71 3.71 0.28
CA LYS A 45 -6.09 5.12 0.50
C LYS A 45 -5.19 5.75 1.55
N SER A 46 -5.44 7.00 1.93
CA SER A 46 -4.59 7.71 2.87
C SER A 46 -4.53 7.09 4.26
N HIS A 47 -3.38 7.23 4.93
CA HIS A 47 -3.15 6.83 6.33
C HIS A 47 -3.28 5.32 6.61
N VAL A 48 -3.02 4.46 5.61
CA VAL A 48 -2.97 3.02 5.83
C VAL A 48 -1.55 2.59 6.20
N VAL A 49 -1.43 1.74 7.22
CA VAL A 49 -0.17 1.12 7.63
C VAL A 49 -0.24 -0.38 7.37
N VAL A 50 0.71 -0.90 6.59
CA VAL A 50 0.89 -2.34 6.36
C VAL A 50 2.33 -2.70 6.72
N ASN A 51 2.52 -3.66 7.60
CA ASN A 51 3.83 -4.07 8.10
C ASN A 51 3.91 -5.59 8.33
N GLY A 52 5.08 -6.06 8.76
CA GLY A 52 5.35 -7.47 9.01
C GLY A 52 5.36 -8.34 7.75
N GLN A 53 5.32 -9.66 7.95
CA GLN A 53 5.21 -10.66 6.87
C GLN A 53 3.76 -10.74 6.39
N THR A 54 3.41 -9.81 5.49
CA THR A 54 2.02 -9.62 5.06
C THR A 54 1.91 -9.72 3.54
N LYS A 55 0.96 -10.53 3.07
CA LYS A 55 0.60 -10.62 1.65
C LYS A 55 -0.84 -10.15 1.45
N ILE A 56 -1.02 -9.15 0.61
CA ILE A 56 -2.32 -8.65 0.15
C ILE A 56 -2.49 -9.07 -1.31
N GLY A 57 -3.66 -9.61 -1.63
CA GLY A 57 -4.00 -10.07 -2.98
C GLY A 57 -4.18 -8.93 -3.99
N ARG A 58 -4.83 -9.26 -5.11
CA ARG A 58 -5.11 -8.31 -6.20
C ARG A 58 -6.44 -7.57 -5.97
N ASP A 59 -6.56 -6.40 -6.59
CA ASP A 59 -7.81 -5.63 -6.69
C ASP A 59 -8.50 -5.35 -5.34
N ASN A 60 -7.71 -5.14 -4.29
CA ASN A 60 -8.24 -4.74 -2.98
C ASN A 60 -8.33 -3.23 -2.85
N GLU A 61 -9.28 -2.75 -2.06
CA GLU A 61 -9.35 -1.35 -1.64
C GLU A 61 -9.28 -1.28 -0.11
N ILE A 62 -8.18 -0.70 0.40
CA ILE A 62 -7.93 -0.60 1.84
C ILE A 62 -8.04 0.86 2.25
N ILE A 63 -8.95 1.13 3.16
CA ILE A 63 -9.26 2.48 3.64
C ILE A 63 -8.95 2.59 5.13
N SER A 64 -8.43 3.75 5.54
CA SER A 64 -8.38 4.11 6.95
C SER A 64 -9.75 4.67 7.34
N LEU A 65 -10.33 4.15 8.43
CA LEU A 65 -11.59 4.68 8.95
C LEU A 65 -11.33 6.05 9.59
N PRO A 66 -12.15 7.07 9.31
CA PRO A 66 -12.08 8.31 10.05
C PRO A 66 -12.44 8.04 11.53
N PRO A 67 -11.90 8.82 12.49
CA PRO A 67 -12.25 8.70 13.91
C PRO A 67 -13.75 8.84 14.22
N SER A 68 -14.54 9.31 13.25
CA SER A 68 -15.98 9.56 13.36
C SER A 68 -16.88 8.44 12.82
N ALA A 69 -16.31 7.34 12.30
CA ALA A 69 -17.08 6.15 11.95
C ALA A 69 -17.56 5.45 13.24
N LYS A 70 -18.73 5.85 13.72
CA LYS A 70 -19.49 5.12 14.75
C LYS A 70 -20.00 3.79 14.20
#